data_AF-A0A349Q2T6-F1
#
_entry.id   AF-A0A349Q2T6-F1
#
_cell.length_a   1.000
_cell.length_b   1.000
_cell.length_c   1.000
_cell.angle_alpha   90.00
_cell.angle_beta   90.00
_cell.angle_gamma   90.00
#
_symmetry.space_group_name_H-M   'P 1'
#
loop_
_entity.id
_entity.type
_entity.pdbx_description
1 polymer ?
#
loop_
_entity_poly.entity_id
_entity_poly.type
_entity_poly.pdbx_seq_one_letter_code
_entity_poly.pdbx_strand_id
1 'polypeptide(L)'
;MITRGINISTDFILSLHKELLIVFSEHYSIEIKMLTVFQLYGFGNYDDKLPNLKNFIVEKTGKWINGKYLYNKTKDIDKGHSNHIKARREYLMLLINAAGYKDYEDYLKNSPHISSEIRITEETNFNNDIVSDEILYYIGYYVEDRKYYIKSKFTIHKMKTASWEILYWEKELEPSFYTYLGKCVSTGESALSFYFNKENSSLNKECFVNLFYGNNMKTKPVLLGAYCGFSRNNNPVIGKLVFEQVDTLELQNEKVRDKEINPNFHYYLHSQRMEVEGVLPQKVSDLSNSLSRLKIVKFLIGDYHGFYLDNNNYLIPVS
;
A
#
# COMPACT_ATOMS: atom_id res chain seq x y z
N MET A 1 -1.60 1.21 13.84
CA MET A 1 -2.38 1.49 12.61
C MET A 1 -2.21 2.95 12.23
N ILE A 2 -1.49 3.25 11.14
CA ILE A 2 -1.24 4.64 10.69
C ILE A 2 -2.06 4.85 9.42
N THR A 3 -3.28 5.36 9.57
CA THR A 3 -4.02 5.96 8.46
C THR A 3 -3.25 7.20 7.99
N ARG A 4 -2.52 7.07 6.86
CA ARG A 4 -1.57 8.10 6.39
C ARG A 4 -2.23 9.41 5.90
N GLY A 5 -3.55 9.46 5.80
CA GLY A 5 -4.26 10.71 5.61
C GLY A 5 -5.76 10.61 5.87
N ILE A 6 -6.34 11.72 6.30
CA ILE A 6 -7.75 11.95 6.60
C ILE A 6 -8.33 12.88 5.54
N ASN A 7 -9.55 12.62 5.10
CA ASN A 7 -10.28 13.55 4.24
C ASN A 7 -11.05 14.50 5.14
N ILE A 8 -10.85 15.79 4.91
CA ILE A 8 -11.52 16.88 5.64
C ILE A 8 -11.99 17.90 4.61
N SER A 9 -13.06 18.62 4.92
CA SER A 9 -13.54 19.68 4.05
C SER A 9 -12.51 20.79 3.89
N THR A 10 -12.60 21.48 2.77
CA THR A 10 -11.83 22.69 2.50
C THR A 10 -12.09 23.76 3.57
N ASP A 11 -13.35 23.94 3.97
CA ASP A 11 -13.75 24.95 4.94
C ASP A 11 -13.22 24.67 6.35
N PHE A 12 -13.08 23.39 6.73
CA PHE A 12 -12.40 23.01 7.97
C PHE A 12 -10.94 23.48 7.98
N ILE A 13 -10.19 23.23 6.89
CA ILE A 13 -8.79 23.66 6.80
C ILE A 13 -8.67 25.18 6.81
N LEU A 14 -9.58 25.89 6.13
CA LEU A 14 -9.58 27.35 6.13
C LEU A 14 -9.85 27.91 7.53
N SER A 15 -10.78 27.31 8.27
CA SER A 15 -11.11 27.68 9.65
C SER A 15 -9.91 27.47 10.58
N LEU A 16 -9.28 26.29 10.50
CA LEU A 16 -8.08 25.96 11.28
C LEU A 16 -6.91 26.87 10.94
N HIS A 17 -6.71 27.17 9.65
CA HIS A 17 -5.67 28.09 9.21
C HIS A 17 -5.89 29.50 9.76
N LYS A 18 -7.12 30.02 9.67
CA LYS A 18 -7.47 31.34 10.21
C LYS A 18 -7.22 31.41 11.72
N GLU A 19 -7.62 30.39 12.45
CA GLU A 19 -7.46 30.32 13.90
C GLU A 19 -5.99 30.22 14.31
N LEU A 20 -5.21 29.38 13.62
CA LEU A 20 -3.75 29.32 13.81
C LEU A 20 -3.08 30.67 13.61
N LEU A 21 -3.49 31.40 12.58
CA LEU A 21 -2.97 32.74 12.30
C LEU A 21 -3.28 33.73 13.42
N ILE A 22 -4.49 33.68 13.99
CA ILE A 22 -4.89 34.52 15.14
C ILE A 22 -4.01 34.19 16.36
N VAL A 23 -3.96 32.93 16.77
CA VAL A 23 -3.20 32.51 17.95
C VAL A 23 -1.70 32.81 17.77
N PHE A 24 -1.16 32.62 16.56
CA PHE A 24 0.22 32.97 16.23
C PHE A 24 0.49 34.48 16.35
N SER A 25 -0.41 35.31 15.81
CA SER A 25 -0.32 36.77 15.85
C SER A 25 -0.34 37.29 17.29
N GLU A 26 -1.20 36.71 18.13
CA GLU A 26 -1.29 37.02 19.55
C GLU A 26 -0.03 36.56 20.31
N HIS A 27 0.43 35.33 20.10
CA HIS A 27 1.59 34.75 20.79
C HIS A 27 2.87 35.56 20.58
N TYR A 28 3.11 36.07 19.37
CA TYR A 28 4.27 36.92 19.09
C TYR A 28 3.98 38.42 19.13
N SER A 29 2.73 38.83 19.36
CA SER A 29 2.30 40.24 19.31
C SER A 29 2.71 40.94 18.01
N ILE A 30 2.42 40.30 16.86
CA ILE A 30 2.79 40.79 15.52
C ILE A 30 1.60 40.88 14.57
N GLU A 31 1.66 41.84 13.64
CA GLU A 31 0.71 41.91 12.52
C GLU A 31 1.15 41.00 11.37
N ILE A 32 0.32 40.01 11.00
CA ILE A 32 0.65 38.99 9.99
C ILE A 32 1.03 39.58 8.63
N LYS A 33 0.38 40.70 8.23
CA LYS A 33 0.63 41.40 6.96
C LYS A 33 2.06 41.94 6.82
N MET A 34 2.80 42.04 7.93
CA MET A 34 4.21 42.46 7.94
C MET A 34 5.17 41.33 7.55
N LEU A 35 4.69 40.08 7.52
CA LEU A 35 5.49 38.91 7.17
C LEU A 35 5.32 38.55 5.70
N THR A 36 6.43 38.22 5.04
CA THR A 36 6.38 37.57 3.73
C THR A 36 5.81 36.16 3.87
N VAL A 37 5.31 35.56 2.78
CA VAL A 37 4.81 34.17 2.79
C VAL A 37 5.88 33.18 3.28
N PHE A 38 7.14 33.36 2.84
CA PHE A 38 8.24 32.50 3.29
C PHE A 38 8.50 32.63 4.79
N GLN A 39 8.46 33.86 5.31
CA GLN A 39 8.62 34.14 6.73
C GLN A 39 7.44 33.60 7.55
N LEU A 40 6.20 33.89 7.15
CA LEU A 40 5.00 33.46 7.87
C LEU A 40 4.97 31.95 8.08
N TYR A 41 5.24 31.17 7.03
CA TYR A 41 5.14 29.72 7.10
C TYR A 41 6.45 29.02 7.51
N GLY A 42 7.59 29.70 7.50
CA GLY A 42 8.90 29.13 7.86
C GLY A 42 9.43 28.13 6.84
N PHE A 43 9.46 28.51 5.56
CA PHE A 43 10.09 27.71 4.49
C PHE A 43 10.81 28.58 3.46
N GLY A 44 11.75 28.00 2.72
CA GLY A 44 12.55 28.75 1.74
C GLY A 44 13.57 29.66 2.42
N ASN A 45 13.70 30.89 1.92
CA ASN A 45 14.63 31.89 2.45
C ASN A 45 13.99 32.72 3.57
N TYR A 46 13.69 32.08 4.70
CA TYR A 46 13.14 32.73 5.89
C TYR A 46 14.22 32.87 6.98
N ASP A 47 14.06 33.84 7.88
CA ASP A 47 14.91 34.00 9.05
C ASP A 47 14.32 33.18 10.22
N ASP A 48 15.10 32.22 10.72
CA ASP A 48 14.69 31.31 11.79
C ASP A 48 14.65 31.98 13.17
N LYS A 49 15.27 33.16 13.31
CA LYS A 49 15.23 34.00 14.52
C LYS A 49 13.98 34.87 14.58
N LEU A 50 13.31 35.08 13.45
CA LEU A 50 12.06 35.84 13.39
C LEU A 50 10.84 34.93 13.53
N PRO A 51 9.71 35.45 14.06
CA PRO A 51 8.48 34.68 14.20
C PRO A 51 8.04 34.00 12.90
N ASN A 52 7.64 32.73 13.00
CA ASN A 52 7.08 31.94 11.91
C ASN A 52 6.22 30.79 12.46
N LEU A 53 5.23 30.33 11.68
CA LEU A 53 4.31 29.28 12.07
C LEU A 53 5.00 27.94 12.33
N LYS A 54 6.08 27.62 11.60
CA LYS A 54 6.82 26.38 11.81
C LYS A 54 7.41 26.34 13.23
N ASN A 55 8.13 27.40 13.62
CA ASN A 55 8.73 27.50 14.96
C ASN A 55 7.64 27.58 16.04
N PHE A 56 6.55 28.31 15.80
CA PHE A 56 5.39 28.36 16.68
C PHE A 56 4.81 26.97 16.98
N ILE A 57 4.57 26.17 15.94
CA ILE A 57 4.03 24.81 16.07
C ILE A 57 5.02 23.92 16.84
N VAL A 58 6.32 24.03 16.54
CA VAL A 58 7.35 23.28 17.26
C VAL A 58 7.39 23.67 18.73
N GLU A 59 7.29 24.96 19.05
CA GLU A 59 7.24 25.49 20.42
C GLU A 59 6.04 24.94 21.20
N LYS A 60 4.84 24.96 20.59
CA LYS A 60 3.60 24.49 21.25
C LYS A 60 3.50 22.98 21.37
N THR A 61 4.06 22.23 20.43
CA THR A 61 3.83 20.77 20.34
C THR A 61 5.05 19.91 20.65
N GLY A 62 6.25 20.51 20.70
CA GLY A 62 7.53 19.80 20.85
C GLY A 62 7.90 18.93 19.64
N LYS A 63 7.19 19.06 18.51
CA LYS A 63 7.34 18.17 17.35
C LYS A 63 7.66 18.96 16.09
N TRP A 64 8.59 18.40 15.30
CA TRP A 64 9.00 18.99 14.03
C TRP A 64 7.87 18.96 12.99
N ILE A 65 7.76 20.02 12.20
CA ILE A 65 6.83 20.12 11.07
C ILE A 65 7.50 20.78 9.86
N ASN A 66 7.10 20.38 8.65
CA ASN A 66 7.46 21.08 7.42
C ASN A 66 6.57 22.32 7.22
N GLY A 67 7.15 23.52 7.34
CA GLY A 67 6.45 24.81 7.17
C GLY A 67 5.73 24.97 5.83
N LYS A 68 6.21 24.32 4.76
CA LYS A 68 5.56 24.36 3.45
C LYS A 68 4.24 23.57 3.39
N TYR A 69 3.96 22.71 4.37
CA TYR A 69 2.79 21.84 4.35
C TYR A 69 1.47 22.63 4.36
N LEU A 70 1.27 23.52 5.34
CA LEU A 70 0.03 24.30 5.47
C LEU A 70 -0.15 25.25 4.29
N TYR A 71 0.95 25.90 3.86
CA TYR A 71 0.96 26.76 2.66
C TYR A 71 0.52 26.00 1.40
N ASN A 72 1.01 24.78 1.19
CA ASN A 72 0.58 23.99 0.03
C ASN A 72 -0.92 23.65 0.12
N LYS A 73 -1.44 23.37 1.32
CA LYS A 73 -2.87 23.07 1.50
C LYS A 73 -3.76 24.28 1.21
N THR A 74 -3.39 25.46 1.69
CA THR A 74 -4.13 26.69 1.38
C THR A 74 -4.04 27.03 -0.10
N LYS A 75 -2.88 26.84 -0.73
CA LYS A 75 -2.73 27.04 -2.18
C LYS A 75 -3.52 26.04 -3.03
N ASP A 76 -3.64 24.79 -2.59
CA ASP A 76 -4.45 23.78 -3.28
C ASP A 76 -5.93 24.17 -3.25
N ILE A 77 -6.41 24.73 -2.13
CA ILE A 77 -7.76 25.28 -1.97
C ILE A 77 -8.01 26.43 -2.93
N ASP A 78 -7.11 27.42 -2.95
CA ASP A 78 -7.26 28.64 -3.77
C ASP A 78 -7.35 28.33 -5.27
N LYS A 79 -6.79 27.19 -5.70
CA LYS A 79 -6.85 26.70 -7.09
C LYS A 79 -8.18 26.00 -7.44
N GLY A 80 -9.12 25.91 -6.51
CA GLY A 80 -10.41 25.23 -6.69
C GLY A 80 -10.31 23.71 -6.70
N HIS A 81 -9.27 23.12 -6.09
CA HIS A 81 -9.13 21.66 -6.04
C HIS A 81 -10.04 21.06 -4.96
N SER A 82 -11.27 20.68 -5.36
CA SER A 82 -12.22 19.88 -4.59
C SER A 82 -12.78 20.53 -3.31
N ASN A 83 -13.97 20.07 -2.90
CA ASN A 83 -14.59 20.46 -1.62
C ASN A 83 -13.92 19.78 -0.42
N HIS A 84 -13.05 18.80 -0.68
CA HIS A 84 -12.36 18.01 0.33
C HIS A 84 -10.86 17.89 0.02
N ILE A 85 -10.06 17.87 1.08
CA ILE A 85 -8.62 17.79 1.01
C ILE A 85 -8.13 16.62 1.83
N LYS A 86 -7.23 15.84 1.23
CA LYS A 86 -6.49 14.81 1.96
C LYS A 86 -5.37 15.44 2.78
N ALA A 87 -5.50 15.43 4.10
CA ALA A 87 -4.48 15.89 5.04
C ALA A 87 -3.78 14.70 5.70
N ARG A 88 -2.47 14.79 5.98
CA ARG A 88 -1.77 13.81 6.80
C ARG A 88 -2.23 13.96 8.26
N ARG A 89 -2.67 12.87 8.88
CA ARG A 89 -3.21 12.86 10.26
C ARG A 89 -2.25 13.47 11.27
N GLU A 90 -0.98 13.10 11.21
CA GLU A 90 0.05 13.63 12.12
C GLU A 90 0.19 15.14 12.00
N TYR A 91 0.24 15.67 10.77
CA TYR A 91 0.35 17.10 10.55
C TYR A 91 -0.92 17.82 11.00
N LEU A 92 -2.10 17.27 10.72
CA LEU A 92 -3.36 17.84 11.17
C LEU A 92 -3.42 17.94 12.69
N MET A 93 -3.00 16.90 13.41
CA MET A 93 -2.94 16.92 14.87
C MET A 93 -1.96 17.98 15.39
N LEU A 94 -0.80 18.16 14.75
CA LEU A 94 0.13 19.23 15.15
C LEU A 94 -0.48 20.62 15.01
N LEU A 95 -1.22 20.84 13.91
CA LEU A 95 -1.91 22.11 13.65
C LEU A 95 -3.02 22.37 14.69
N ILE A 96 -3.83 21.36 14.98
CA ILE A 96 -4.90 21.44 15.98
C ILE A 96 -4.34 21.70 17.39
N ASN A 97 -3.28 20.98 17.76
CA ASN A 97 -2.62 21.14 19.05
C ASN A 97 -1.96 22.51 19.19
N ALA A 98 -1.34 23.02 18.12
CA ALA A 98 -0.76 24.36 18.13
C ALA A 98 -1.82 25.48 18.23
N ALA A 99 -3.03 25.23 17.74
CA ALA A 99 -4.19 26.12 17.91
C ALA A 99 -4.80 26.06 19.33
N GLY A 100 -4.34 25.14 20.20
CA GLY A 100 -4.76 25.04 21.60
C GLY A 100 -5.78 23.94 21.90
N TYR A 101 -6.08 23.06 20.95
CA TYR A 101 -7.06 21.99 21.11
C TYR A 101 -6.39 20.64 21.29
N LYS A 102 -7.04 19.73 22.01
CA LYS A 102 -6.48 18.41 22.33
C LYS A 102 -6.43 17.48 21.11
N ASP A 103 -7.50 17.48 20.33
CA ASP A 103 -7.69 16.60 19.18
C ASP A 103 -8.75 17.15 18.22
N TYR A 104 -8.99 16.38 17.15
CA TYR A 104 -9.96 16.73 16.11
C TYR A 104 -11.38 16.95 16.64
N GLU A 105 -11.84 16.09 17.54
CA GLU A 105 -13.20 16.17 18.10
C GLU A 105 -13.33 17.41 18.99
N ASP A 106 -12.30 17.69 19.79
CA ASP A 106 -12.22 18.88 20.63
C ASP A 106 -12.26 20.15 19.76
N TYR A 107 -11.50 20.19 18.67
CA TYR A 107 -11.52 21.30 17.72
C TYR A 107 -12.90 21.50 17.08
N LEU A 108 -13.49 20.43 16.57
CA LEU A 108 -14.78 20.48 15.88
C LEU A 108 -15.89 20.98 16.81
N LYS A 109 -15.85 20.63 18.09
CA LYS A 109 -16.86 20.99 19.08
C LYS A 109 -16.64 22.38 19.68
N ASN A 110 -15.39 22.75 19.95
CA ASN A 110 -15.11 23.92 20.77
C ASN A 110 -14.58 25.12 19.97
N SER A 111 -14.17 24.96 18.71
CA SER A 111 -13.72 26.10 17.91
C SER A 111 -14.87 27.05 17.56
N PRO A 112 -14.73 28.36 17.86
CA PRO A 112 -15.68 29.38 17.42
C PRO A 112 -15.55 29.72 15.93
N HIS A 113 -14.47 29.26 15.28
CA HIS A 113 -14.21 29.49 13.86
C HIS A 113 -14.88 28.44 12.95
N ILE A 114 -15.38 27.36 13.53
CA ILE A 114 -16.13 26.32 12.82
C ILE A 114 -17.64 26.59 12.91
N SER A 115 -18.27 26.81 11.76
CA SER A 115 -19.73 26.97 11.63
C SER A 115 -20.48 25.66 11.84
N SER A 116 -21.79 25.74 12.12
CA SER A 116 -22.68 24.58 12.21
C SER A 116 -22.69 23.73 10.92
N GLU A 117 -22.59 24.37 9.75
CA GLU A 117 -22.54 23.69 8.45
C GLU A 117 -21.26 22.87 8.28
N ILE A 118 -20.11 23.40 8.72
CA ILE A 118 -18.84 22.67 8.72
C ILE A 118 -18.91 21.49 9.70
N ARG A 119 -19.50 21.68 10.89
CA ARG A 119 -19.70 20.59 11.87
C ARG A 119 -20.51 19.45 11.28
N ILE A 120 -21.65 19.76 10.68
CA ILE A 120 -22.50 18.77 10.00
C ILE A 120 -21.73 18.10 8.87
N THR A 121 -20.99 18.87 8.06
CA THR A 121 -20.21 18.32 6.94
C THR A 121 -19.11 17.38 7.42
N GLU A 122 -18.39 17.72 8.48
CA GLU A 122 -17.37 16.86 9.05
C GLU A 122 -17.95 15.66 9.78
N GLU A 123 -18.97 15.83 10.60
CA GLU A 123 -19.69 14.71 11.22
C GLU A 123 -20.25 13.76 10.13
N THR A 124 -20.73 14.30 9.01
CA THR A 124 -21.18 13.53 7.85
C THR A 124 -20.00 12.91 7.09
N ASN A 125 -18.84 13.56 6.98
CA ASN A 125 -17.65 12.96 6.37
C ASN A 125 -17.15 11.77 7.20
N PHE A 126 -17.16 11.90 8.52
CA PHE A 126 -16.78 10.83 9.44
C PHE A 126 -17.83 9.73 9.52
N ASN A 127 -19.12 10.07 9.46
CA ASN A 127 -20.23 9.10 9.41
C ASN A 127 -20.40 8.46 8.02
N ASN A 128 -20.02 9.14 6.93
CA ASN A 128 -19.97 8.56 5.58
C ASN A 128 -18.67 7.78 5.34
N ASP A 129 -17.61 8.01 6.13
CA ASP A 129 -16.49 7.06 6.26
C ASP A 129 -16.92 5.77 7.00
N ILE A 130 -18.10 5.74 7.65
CA ILE A 130 -18.75 4.52 8.18
C ILE A 130 -19.52 3.78 7.06
N VAL A 131 -19.75 4.38 5.89
CA VAL A 131 -20.28 3.67 4.72
C VAL A 131 -19.14 2.99 3.95
N SER A 132 -18.79 1.82 4.48
CA SER A 132 -17.84 0.80 4.00
C SER A 132 -16.41 1.27 3.70
N ASP A 133 -15.60 1.36 4.75
CA ASP A 133 -14.23 0.86 4.69
C ASP A 133 -14.24 -0.59 4.17
N GLU A 134 -14.21 -0.79 2.85
CA GLU A 134 -13.95 -2.10 2.25
C GLU A 134 -12.49 -2.47 2.51
N ILE A 135 -12.23 -2.87 3.75
CA ILE A 135 -11.06 -3.62 4.15
C ILE A 135 -11.44 -5.09 4.01
N LEU A 136 -10.75 -5.78 3.11
CA LEU A 136 -10.95 -7.20 2.90
C LEU A 136 -9.77 -7.93 3.51
N TYR A 137 -10.06 -8.84 4.44
CA TYR A 137 -9.07 -9.66 5.11
C TYR A 137 -8.98 -11.03 4.44
N TYR A 138 -7.77 -11.46 4.12
CA TYR A 138 -7.51 -12.77 3.56
C TYR A 138 -6.37 -13.48 4.29
N ILE A 139 -6.47 -14.81 4.34
CA ILE A 139 -5.36 -15.71 4.65
C ILE A 139 -4.76 -16.17 3.32
N GLY A 140 -3.49 -15.87 3.10
CA GLY A 140 -2.75 -16.30 1.92
C GLY A 140 -2.00 -17.59 2.17
N TYR A 141 -2.09 -18.50 1.21
CA TYR A 141 -1.40 -19.78 1.18
C TYR A 141 -0.52 -19.85 -0.06
N TYR A 142 0.75 -20.19 0.11
CA TYR A 142 1.66 -20.50 -0.98
C TYR A 142 2.79 -21.43 -0.50
N VAL A 143 3.57 -21.96 -1.44
CA VAL A 143 4.61 -22.97 -1.17
C VAL A 143 5.99 -22.36 -1.42
N GLU A 144 6.95 -22.56 -0.52
CA GLU A 144 8.35 -22.13 -0.68
C GLU A 144 9.23 -23.24 -1.27
N ASP A 145 9.07 -24.47 -0.81
CA ASP A 145 9.68 -25.67 -1.40
C ASP A 145 8.69 -26.83 -1.25
N ARG A 146 8.85 -27.92 -2.02
CA ARG A 146 7.90 -29.03 -2.28
C ARG A 146 7.05 -29.54 -1.11
N LYS A 147 7.42 -29.25 0.14
CA LYS A 147 6.69 -29.63 1.37
C LYS A 147 6.47 -28.49 2.38
N TYR A 148 7.02 -27.29 2.15
CA TYR A 148 6.94 -26.17 3.10
C TYR A 148 5.90 -25.14 2.63
N TYR A 149 4.76 -25.17 3.31
CA TYR A 149 3.66 -24.24 3.09
C TYR A 149 3.78 -23.04 4.02
N ILE A 150 3.45 -21.88 3.47
CA ILE A 150 3.50 -20.62 4.18
C ILE A 150 2.11 -20.03 4.23
N LYS A 151 1.72 -19.63 5.45
CA LYS A 151 0.57 -18.78 5.67
C LYS A 151 1.00 -17.32 5.69
N SER A 152 0.14 -16.46 5.21
CA SER A 152 0.35 -15.01 5.19
C SER A 152 -0.96 -14.29 5.47
N LYS A 153 -0.86 -13.06 5.98
CA LYS A 153 -2.00 -12.15 6.04
C LYS A 153 -1.97 -11.27 4.81
N PHE A 154 -3.09 -11.17 4.13
CA PHE A 154 -3.24 -10.27 2.99
C PHE A 154 -4.46 -9.41 3.20
N THR A 155 -4.27 -8.11 3.28
CA THR A 155 -5.34 -7.17 3.61
C THR A 155 -5.41 -6.13 2.52
N ILE A 156 -6.55 -6.07 1.83
CA ILE A 156 -6.80 -5.09 0.77
C ILE A 156 -7.54 -3.92 1.38
N HIS A 157 -7.01 -2.71 1.18
CA HIS A 157 -7.62 -1.47 1.64
C HIS A 157 -8.19 -0.70 0.46
N LYS A 158 -9.53 -0.57 0.43
CA LYS A 158 -10.28 0.25 -0.54
C LYS A 158 -9.95 -0.07 -2.01
N MET A 159 -9.58 -1.32 -2.31
CA MET A 159 -9.09 -1.78 -3.63
C MET A 159 -7.94 -0.95 -4.22
N LYS A 160 -7.23 -0.16 -3.39
CA LYS A 160 -6.19 0.79 -3.84
C LYS A 160 -4.81 0.41 -3.34
N THR A 161 -4.73 -0.22 -2.19
CA THR A 161 -3.47 -0.66 -1.57
C THR A 161 -3.68 -1.99 -0.87
N ALA A 162 -2.62 -2.74 -0.64
CA ALA A 162 -2.66 -3.95 0.16
C ALA A 162 -1.48 -4.02 1.12
N SER A 163 -1.67 -4.64 2.28
CA SER A 163 -0.57 -5.14 3.10
C SER A 163 -0.46 -6.65 2.95
N TRP A 164 0.77 -7.13 2.89
CA TRP A 164 1.04 -8.56 2.83
C TRP A 164 2.09 -8.90 3.89
N GLU A 165 1.69 -9.66 4.90
CA GLU A 165 2.55 -10.13 5.99
C GLU A 165 2.79 -11.62 5.84
N ILE A 166 4.04 -12.00 5.61
CA ILE A 166 4.43 -13.40 5.45
C ILE A 166 4.91 -13.94 6.79
N LEU A 167 4.38 -15.08 7.21
CA LEU A 167 4.77 -15.75 8.46
C LEU A 167 5.69 -16.93 8.17
N TYR A 168 6.92 -16.86 8.69
CA TYR A 168 7.84 -17.99 8.65
C TYR A 168 7.94 -18.65 10.02
N TRP A 169 7.60 -19.94 10.06
CA TRP A 169 7.75 -20.78 11.24
C TRP A 169 9.16 -21.33 11.31
N GLU A 170 9.94 -20.85 12.29
CA GLU A 170 11.23 -21.42 12.63
C GLU A 170 11.05 -22.48 13.72
N LYS A 171 11.97 -23.45 13.77
CA LYS A 171 11.74 -24.74 14.41
C LYS A 171 11.46 -24.65 15.92
N GLU A 172 11.86 -23.56 16.60
CA GLU A 172 11.73 -23.38 18.06
C GLU A 172 11.52 -21.92 18.53
N LEU A 173 11.06 -21.01 17.67
CA LEU A 173 10.90 -19.58 17.99
C LEU A 173 9.53 -19.02 17.54
N GLU A 174 9.13 -17.89 18.13
CA GLU A 174 8.02 -17.06 17.62
C GLU A 174 8.21 -16.79 16.12
N PRO A 175 7.16 -16.90 15.29
CA PRO A 175 7.27 -16.76 13.85
C PRO A 175 7.75 -15.36 13.46
N SER A 176 8.67 -15.29 12.51
CA SER A 176 9.14 -14.03 11.95
C SER A 176 8.14 -13.49 10.91
N PHE A 177 7.79 -12.21 11.05
CA PHE A 177 6.90 -11.50 10.13
C PHE A 177 7.69 -10.66 9.14
N TYR A 178 7.39 -10.83 7.84
CA TYR A 178 7.89 -9.95 6.80
C TYR A 178 6.73 -9.19 6.18
N THR A 179 6.72 -7.87 6.40
CA THR A 179 5.66 -6.99 5.93
C THR A 179 6.05 -6.33 4.62
N TYR A 180 5.14 -6.42 3.66
CA TYR A 180 5.20 -5.76 2.38
C TYR A 180 4.01 -4.83 2.23
N LEU A 181 4.25 -3.66 1.65
CA LEU A 181 3.20 -2.69 1.34
C LEU A 181 3.06 -2.55 -0.17
N GLY A 182 1.85 -2.81 -0.64
CA GLY A 182 1.51 -2.90 -2.05
C GLY A 182 0.62 -1.76 -2.52
N LYS A 183 0.89 -1.27 -3.73
CA LYS A 183 -0.07 -0.43 -4.47
C LYS A 183 -0.86 -1.30 -5.44
N CYS A 184 -2.16 -1.08 -5.48
CA CYS A 184 -3.02 -1.71 -6.46
C CYS A 184 -2.88 -1.01 -7.82
N VAL A 185 -2.75 -1.81 -8.87
CA VAL A 185 -2.86 -1.41 -10.26
C VAL A 185 -4.01 -2.23 -10.84
N SER A 186 -5.10 -1.56 -11.19
CA SER A 186 -6.23 -2.23 -11.82
C SER A 186 -5.82 -2.72 -13.21
N THR A 187 -5.99 -4.02 -13.46
CA THR A 187 -5.65 -4.67 -14.73
C THR A 187 -6.91 -5.08 -15.48
N GLY A 188 -7.85 -4.13 -15.62
CA GLY A 188 -9.16 -4.35 -16.25
C GLY A 188 -10.23 -4.79 -15.24
N GLU A 189 -11.30 -5.44 -15.73
CA GLU A 189 -12.46 -5.78 -14.90
C GLU A 189 -12.34 -7.12 -14.16
N SER A 190 -11.37 -7.98 -14.51
CA SER A 190 -11.31 -9.38 -14.06
C SER A 190 -10.10 -9.76 -13.23
N ALA A 191 -9.12 -8.86 -13.07
CA ALA A 191 -7.88 -9.11 -12.36
C ALA A 191 -7.35 -7.86 -11.64
N LEU A 192 -6.76 -8.07 -10.47
CA LEU A 192 -6.16 -7.04 -9.62
C LEU A 192 -4.69 -7.33 -9.41
N SER A 193 -3.84 -6.37 -9.76
CA SER A 193 -2.40 -6.49 -9.60
C SER A 193 -1.90 -5.63 -8.45
N PHE A 194 -0.93 -6.13 -7.69
CA PHE A 194 -0.32 -5.43 -6.57
C PHE A 194 1.20 -5.46 -6.68
N TYR A 195 1.80 -4.28 -6.60
CA TYR A 195 3.25 -4.10 -6.57
C TYR A 195 3.69 -3.75 -5.16
N PHE A 196 4.46 -4.63 -4.56
CA PHE A 196 4.89 -4.62 -3.17
C PHE A 196 6.35 -4.23 -3.03
N ASN A 197 6.61 -3.31 -2.11
CA ASN A 197 7.96 -2.96 -1.70
C ASN A 197 8.20 -3.36 -0.24
N LYS A 198 9.38 -3.93 0.05
CA LYS A 198 9.79 -4.27 1.42
C LYS A 198 10.17 -2.99 2.18
N GLU A 199 9.62 -2.79 3.38
CA GLU A 199 10.06 -1.69 4.25
C GLU A 199 11.55 -1.87 4.65
N ASN A 200 12.32 -0.78 4.59
CA ASN A 200 13.72 -0.69 5.04
C ASN A 200 14.76 -1.58 4.30
N SER A 201 14.53 -1.96 3.05
CA SER A 201 15.54 -2.68 2.25
C SER A 201 16.21 -1.76 1.23
N SER A 202 17.54 -1.64 1.28
CA SER A 202 18.36 -1.02 0.22
C SER A 202 18.46 -1.88 -1.05
N LEU A 203 18.05 -3.15 -0.94
CA LEU A 203 17.88 -4.07 -2.06
C LEU A 203 16.41 -4.02 -2.50
N ASN A 204 16.14 -3.71 -3.76
CA ASN A 204 14.81 -3.75 -4.38
C ASN A 204 14.27 -5.19 -4.40
N LYS A 205 13.83 -5.70 -3.25
CA LYS A 205 13.05 -6.95 -3.14
C LYS A 205 11.58 -6.62 -3.39
N GLU A 206 11.33 -6.12 -4.59
CA GLU A 206 9.98 -5.87 -5.07
C GLU A 206 9.29 -7.22 -5.27
N CYS A 207 8.03 -7.30 -4.87
CA CYS A 207 7.20 -8.45 -5.13
C CYS A 207 5.96 -8.02 -5.91
N PHE A 208 5.50 -8.89 -6.78
CA PHE A 208 4.31 -8.67 -7.58
C PHE A 208 3.31 -9.78 -7.27
N VAL A 209 2.05 -9.42 -7.06
CA VAL A 209 0.93 -10.36 -6.89
C VAL A 209 -0.15 -9.98 -7.87
N ASN A 210 -0.70 -10.96 -8.58
CA ASN A 210 -1.86 -10.78 -9.45
C ASN A 210 -2.97 -11.74 -9.01
N LEU A 211 -4.15 -11.19 -8.78
CA LEU A 211 -5.36 -11.90 -8.35
C LEU A 211 -6.37 -11.97 -9.48
N PHE A 212 -6.89 -13.16 -9.74
CA PHE A 212 -7.93 -13.38 -10.73
C PHE A 212 -9.28 -13.58 -10.03
N TYR A 213 -10.21 -12.65 -10.26
CA TYR A 213 -11.55 -12.72 -9.67
C TYR A 213 -12.68 -12.78 -10.70
N GLY A 214 -12.39 -12.57 -12.00
CA GLY A 214 -13.43 -12.62 -13.04
C GLY A 214 -14.48 -11.53 -12.83
N ASN A 215 -15.76 -11.86 -12.97
CA ASN A 215 -16.80 -10.82 -13.01
C ASN A 215 -17.18 -10.22 -11.65
N ASN A 216 -16.96 -10.94 -10.53
CA ASN A 216 -17.29 -10.42 -9.20
C ASN A 216 -16.38 -11.01 -8.11
N MET A 217 -15.59 -10.16 -7.46
CA MET A 217 -14.70 -10.53 -6.37
C MET A 217 -15.44 -10.75 -5.05
N LYS A 218 -16.52 -9.98 -4.79
CA LYS A 218 -17.22 -9.97 -3.50
C LYS A 218 -17.97 -11.26 -3.20
N THR A 219 -18.30 -12.04 -4.22
CA THR A 219 -19.01 -13.32 -4.08
C THR A 219 -18.08 -14.51 -3.99
N LYS A 220 -16.75 -14.30 -4.02
CA LYS A 220 -15.76 -15.37 -4.03
C LYS A 220 -15.05 -15.46 -2.68
N PRO A 221 -15.36 -16.48 -1.86
CA PRO A 221 -14.69 -16.68 -0.57
C PRO A 221 -13.21 -17.05 -0.74
N VAL A 222 -12.81 -17.50 -1.94
CA VAL A 222 -11.44 -17.86 -2.27
C VAL A 222 -11.03 -17.17 -3.56
N LEU A 223 -9.88 -16.50 -3.54
CA LEU A 223 -9.23 -15.90 -4.70
C LEU A 223 -7.99 -16.70 -5.07
N LEU A 224 -7.78 -16.85 -6.37
CA LEU A 224 -6.61 -17.50 -6.92
C LEU A 224 -5.72 -16.45 -7.57
N GLY A 225 -4.42 -16.66 -7.50
CA GLY A 225 -3.47 -15.70 -8.04
C GLY A 225 -2.10 -16.29 -8.30
N ALA A 226 -1.25 -15.44 -8.84
CA ALA A 226 0.17 -15.71 -9.03
C ALA A 226 1.00 -14.62 -8.36
N TYR A 227 2.21 -14.98 -7.94
CA TYR A 227 3.18 -14.04 -7.43
C TYR A 227 4.53 -14.18 -8.13
N CYS A 228 5.29 -13.09 -8.14
CA CYS A 228 6.70 -13.04 -8.51
C CYS A 228 7.45 -12.31 -7.40
N GLY A 229 8.56 -12.87 -6.91
CA GLY A 229 9.33 -12.28 -5.83
C GLY A 229 10.70 -12.94 -5.71
N PHE A 230 11.22 -13.03 -4.48
CA PHE A 230 12.53 -13.61 -4.19
C PHE A 230 12.44 -14.66 -3.09
N SER A 231 13.23 -15.74 -3.21
CA SER A 231 13.40 -16.74 -2.15
C SER A 231 14.22 -16.19 -0.98
N ARG A 232 14.30 -16.94 0.13
CA ARG A 232 15.24 -16.68 1.24
C ARG A 232 16.69 -16.53 0.75
N ASN A 233 17.06 -17.30 -0.28
CA ASN A 233 18.39 -17.27 -0.90
C ASN A 233 18.54 -16.15 -1.94
N ASN A 234 17.56 -15.25 -2.05
CA ASN A 234 17.55 -14.11 -2.97
C ASN A 234 17.51 -14.49 -4.46
N ASN A 235 17.09 -15.71 -4.79
CA ASN A 235 16.82 -16.11 -6.17
C ASN A 235 15.41 -15.66 -6.57
N PRO A 236 15.19 -15.18 -7.82
CA PRO A 236 13.86 -14.84 -8.29
C PRO A 236 12.96 -16.08 -8.31
N VAL A 237 11.70 -15.91 -7.94
CA VAL A 237 10.72 -17.00 -7.85
C VAL A 237 9.40 -16.55 -8.42
N ILE A 238 8.70 -17.49 -9.04
CA ILE A 238 7.31 -17.32 -9.44
C ILE A 238 6.49 -18.48 -8.91
N GLY A 239 5.23 -18.23 -8.56
CA GLY A 239 4.35 -19.32 -8.15
C GLY A 239 2.90 -18.93 -8.04
N LYS A 240 2.06 -19.93 -7.75
CA LYS A 240 0.65 -19.73 -7.44
C LYS A 240 0.44 -19.43 -5.96
N LEU A 241 -0.68 -18.75 -5.68
CA LEU A 241 -1.17 -18.50 -4.34
C LEU A 241 -2.69 -18.66 -4.27
N VAL A 242 -3.18 -18.88 -3.06
CA VAL A 242 -4.60 -18.94 -2.71
C VAL A 242 -4.85 -17.94 -1.60
N PHE A 243 -5.87 -17.11 -1.72
CA PHE A 243 -6.33 -16.21 -0.66
C PHE A 243 -7.73 -16.60 -0.23
N GLU A 244 -7.89 -16.98 1.04
CA GLU A 244 -9.18 -17.31 1.64
C GLU A 244 -9.68 -16.11 2.47
N GLN A 245 -10.88 -15.62 2.17
CA GLN A 245 -11.46 -14.47 2.85
C GLN A 245 -11.84 -14.81 4.29
N VAL A 246 -11.64 -13.85 5.19
CA VAL A 246 -12.12 -13.89 6.58
C VAL A 246 -12.82 -12.58 6.92
N ASP A 247 -13.75 -12.62 7.86
CA ASP A 247 -14.63 -11.48 8.15
C ASP A 247 -13.95 -10.38 8.97
N THR A 248 -12.99 -10.76 9.84
CA THR A 248 -12.37 -9.84 10.80
C THR A 248 -10.85 -9.97 10.87
N LEU A 249 -10.21 -8.91 11.35
CA LEU A 249 -8.76 -8.87 11.60
C LEU A 249 -8.35 -9.85 12.71
N GLU A 250 -9.19 -10.02 13.74
CA GLU A 250 -8.98 -10.93 14.85
C GLU A 250 -8.93 -12.37 14.33
N LEU A 251 -9.92 -12.76 13.52
CA LEU A 251 -9.97 -14.08 12.90
C LEU A 251 -8.79 -14.30 11.94
N GLN A 252 -8.38 -13.25 11.22
CA GLN A 252 -7.18 -13.30 10.37
C GLN A 252 -5.92 -13.61 11.20
N ASN A 253 -5.76 -12.95 12.34
CA ASN A 253 -4.59 -13.12 13.22
C ASN A 253 -4.54 -14.50 13.88
N GLU A 254 -5.70 -15.07 14.19
CA GLU A 254 -5.83 -16.43 14.71
C GLU A 254 -5.53 -17.47 13.63
N LYS A 255 -6.25 -17.43 12.50
CA LYS A 255 -6.20 -18.46 11.46
C LYS A 255 -4.87 -18.53 10.72
N VAL A 256 -4.13 -17.42 10.64
CA VAL A 256 -2.77 -17.41 10.07
C VAL A 256 -1.76 -18.16 10.95
N ARG A 257 -2.04 -18.29 12.27
CA ARG A 257 -1.18 -18.98 13.24
C ARG A 257 -1.49 -20.46 13.40
N ASP A 258 -2.69 -20.86 13.01
CA ASP A 258 -3.03 -22.27 12.94
C ASP A 258 -2.09 -23.01 11.98
N LYS A 259 -1.72 -24.25 12.30
CA LYS A 259 -0.85 -25.09 11.48
C LYS A 259 -1.63 -25.91 10.44
N GLU A 260 -2.94 -26.02 10.60
CA GLU A 260 -3.78 -26.79 9.68
C GLU A 260 -3.91 -26.08 8.32
N ILE A 261 -3.86 -26.86 7.24
CA ILE A 261 -4.01 -26.35 5.87
C ILE A 261 -5.09 -27.18 5.19
N ASN A 262 -6.04 -26.51 4.56
CA ASN A 262 -7.08 -27.16 3.78
C ASN A 262 -6.44 -28.08 2.71
N PRO A 263 -6.78 -29.39 2.68
CA PRO A 263 -6.20 -30.33 1.72
C PRO A 263 -6.37 -29.93 0.25
N ASN A 264 -7.46 -29.23 -0.09
CA ASN A 264 -7.68 -28.73 -1.45
C ASN A 264 -6.67 -27.63 -1.82
N PHE A 265 -6.37 -26.72 -0.88
CA PHE A 265 -5.35 -25.69 -1.09
C PHE A 265 -3.97 -26.32 -1.18
N HIS A 266 -3.71 -27.34 -0.35
CA HIS A 266 -2.48 -28.12 -0.42
C HIS A 266 -2.30 -28.72 -1.82
N TYR A 267 -3.26 -29.51 -2.27
CA TYR A 267 -3.23 -30.14 -3.59
C TYR A 267 -3.05 -29.12 -4.72
N TYR A 268 -3.79 -28.01 -4.68
CA TYR A 268 -3.72 -26.97 -5.71
C TYR A 268 -2.35 -26.31 -5.81
N LEU A 269 -1.70 -26.04 -4.67
CA LEU A 269 -0.42 -25.34 -4.62
C LEU A 269 0.79 -26.27 -4.74
N HIS A 270 0.59 -27.59 -4.64
CA HIS A 270 1.66 -28.56 -4.70
C HIS A 270 2.45 -28.44 -6.02
N SER A 271 3.77 -28.26 -5.90
CA SER A 271 4.69 -28.09 -7.03
C SER A 271 4.36 -26.92 -7.98
N GLN A 272 3.65 -25.89 -7.50
CA GLN A 272 3.30 -24.70 -8.29
C GLN A 272 4.26 -23.51 -8.10
N ARG A 273 5.47 -23.75 -7.57
CA ARG A 273 6.52 -22.74 -7.46
C ARG A 273 7.69 -23.13 -8.35
N MET A 274 8.20 -22.15 -9.09
CA MET A 274 9.41 -22.24 -9.89
C MET A 274 10.43 -21.23 -9.36
N GLU A 275 11.65 -21.70 -9.12
CA GLU A 275 12.80 -20.84 -8.87
C GLU A 275 13.48 -20.57 -10.22
N VAL A 276 13.71 -19.30 -10.52
CA VAL A 276 14.28 -18.87 -11.80
C VAL A 276 15.79 -18.77 -11.64
N GLU A 277 16.51 -19.51 -12.47
CA GLU A 277 17.96 -19.43 -12.55
C GLU A 277 18.37 -18.04 -13.09
N GLY A 278 19.19 -17.32 -12.32
CA GLY A 278 19.62 -15.96 -12.69
C GLY A 278 20.65 -15.91 -13.83
N VAL A 279 21.16 -17.05 -14.27
CA VAL A 279 22.19 -17.15 -15.31
C VAL A 279 21.79 -18.23 -16.31
N LEU A 280 21.70 -17.85 -17.58
CA LEU A 280 21.50 -18.81 -18.66
C LEU A 280 22.78 -19.67 -18.81
N PRO A 281 22.69 -21.01 -18.77
CA PRO A 281 23.80 -21.91 -19.06
C PRO A 281 24.49 -21.53 -20.38
N GLN A 282 25.80 -21.24 -20.34
CA GLN A 282 26.55 -20.82 -21.52
C GLN A 282 27.35 -21.97 -22.15
N LYS A 283 27.65 -23.00 -21.37
CA LYS A 283 28.42 -24.17 -21.81
C LYS A 283 27.61 -25.45 -21.62
N VAL A 284 27.93 -26.47 -22.40
CA VAL A 284 27.30 -27.80 -22.31
C VAL A 284 27.51 -28.45 -20.94
N SER A 285 28.60 -28.12 -20.25
CA SER A 285 28.85 -28.52 -18.86
C SER A 285 27.85 -27.94 -17.88
N ASP A 286 27.31 -26.75 -18.15
CA ASP A 286 26.41 -26.03 -17.24
C ASP A 286 24.99 -26.65 -17.26
N LEU A 287 24.64 -27.32 -18.36
CA LEU A 287 23.38 -28.04 -18.55
C LEU A 287 23.31 -29.40 -17.82
N SER A 288 24.43 -29.88 -17.26
CA SER A 288 24.50 -31.24 -16.71
C SER A 288 23.69 -31.44 -15.43
N ASN A 289 23.33 -30.36 -14.74
CA ASN A 289 22.71 -30.42 -13.41
C ASN A 289 21.18 -30.31 -13.44
N SER A 290 20.55 -29.89 -14.54
CA SER A 290 19.12 -29.53 -14.53
C SER A 290 18.16 -30.54 -15.19
N LEU A 291 18.59 -31.45 -16.08
CA LEU A 291 17.75 -32.53 -16.64
C LEU A 291 18.58 -33.56 -17.43
N SER A 292 18.09 -34.80 -17.58
CA SER A 292 18.82 -35.87 -18.28
C SER A 292 19.10 -35.48 -19.75
N ARG A 293 20.37 -35.18 -20.05
CA ARG A 293 20.98 -34.73 -21.33
C ARG A 293 20.32 -35.29 -22.61
N LEU A 294 19.92 -36.56 -22.61
CA LEU A 294 19.34 -37.27 -23.75
C LEU A 294 17.92 -36.80 -24.14
N LYS A 295 17.11 -36.32 -23.19
CA LYS A 295 15.70 -35.94 -23.48
C LYS A 295 15.60 -34.55 -24.10
N ILE A 296 16.34 -33.57 -23.58
CA ILE A 296 16.32 -32.19 -24.09
C ILE A 296 17.02 -32.11 -25.45
N VAL A 297 18.17 -32.76 -25.59
CA VAL A 297 18.89 -32.82 -26.86
C VAL A 297 18.06 -33.51 -27.94
N LYS A 298 17.34 -34.60 -27.63
CA LYS A 298 16.40 -35.22 -28.58
C LYS A 298 15.22 -34.32 -28.98
N PHE A 299 14.73 -33.50 -28.06
CA PHE A 299 13.66 -32.55 -28.36
C PHE A 299 14.15 -31.39 -29.23
N LEU A 300 15.31 -30.80 -28.90
CA LEU A 300 15.88 -29.65 -29.59
C LEU A 300 16.50 -29.98 -30.96
N ILE A 301 16.89 -31.24 -31.17
CA ILE A 301 17.42 -31.74 -32.46
C ILE A 301 16.30 -32.32 -33.35
N GLY A 302 15.04 -32.29 -32.91
CA GLY A 302 13.91 -32.79 -33.71
C GLY A 302 13.61 -31.93 -34.94
N ASP A 303 13.03 -32.55 -35.98
CA ASP A 303 12.52 -31.82 -37.14
C ASP A 303 11.30 -30.98 -36.70
N TYR A 304 11.43 -29.65 -36.80
CA TYR A 304 10.34 -28.73 -36.51
C TYR A 304 9.58 -28.44 -37.80
N HIS A 305 8.33 -28.91 -37.88
CA HIS A 305 7.46 -28.55 -38.99
C HIS A 305 6.92 -27.14 -38.78
N GLY A 306 7.28 -26.23 -39.68
CA GLY A 306 6.59 -24.94 -39.79
C GLY A 306 5.24 -25.14 -40.46
N PHE A 307 4.31 -24.20 -40.28
CA PHE A 307 3.10 -24.11 -41.09
C PHE A 307 2.89 -22.67 -41.52
N TYR A 308 2.39 -22.46 -42.73
CA TYR A 308 1.87 -21.17 -43.16
C TYR A 308 0.40 -21.29 -43.53
N LEU A 309 -0.34 -20.19 -43.40
CA LEU A 309 -1.71 -20.09 -43.88
C LEU A 309 -1.69 -19.65 -45.35
N ASP A 310 -2.33 -20.41 -46.23
CA ASP A 310 -2.56 -19.95 -47.60
C ASP A 310 -3.66 -18.86 -47.63
N ASN A 311 -3.90 -18.30 -48.82
CA ASN A 311 -4.91 -17.25 -49.02
C ASN A 311 -6.35 -17.73 -48.71
N ASN A 312 -6.57 -19.03 -48.52
CA ASN A 312 -7.85 -19.64 -48.15
C ASN A 312 -7.87 -20.09 -46.67
N ASN A 313 -6.87 -19.69 -45.87
CA ASN A 313 -6.67 -20.08 -44.46
C ASN A 313 -6.44 -21.59 -44.23
N TYR A 314 -5.90 -22.32 -45.21
CA TYR A 314 -5.45 -23.69 -44.99
C TYR A 314 -4.04 -23.70 -44.38
N LEU A 315 -3.84 -24.53 -43.35
CA LEU A 315 -2.53 -24.78 -42.75
C LEU A 315 -1.72 -25.67 -43.71
N ILE A 316 -0.69 -25.09 -44.35
CA ILE A 316 0.21 -25.82 -45.23
C ILE A 316 1.55 -26.04 -44.51
N PRO A 317 2.03 -27.29 -44.40
CA PRO A 317 3.31 -27.57 -43.77
C PRO A 317 4.47 -26.99 -44.58
N VAL A 318 5.41 -26.35 -43.88
CA VAL A 318 6.70 -25.95 -44.39
C VAL A 318 7.69 -27.03 -43.97
N SER A 319 8.14 -27.81 -44.96
CA SER A 319 9.19 -28.82 -44.80
C SER A 319 10.57 -28.20 -44.71
#